data_AF-A0A2R6GZS9-F1
#
_entry.id   AF-A0A2R6GZS9-F1
#
_cell.length_a   1.000
_cell.length_b   1.000
_cell.length_c   1.000
_cell.angle_alpha   90.00
_cell.angle_beta   90.00
_cell.angle_gamma   90.00
#
_symmetry.space_group_name_H-M   'P 1'
#
loop_
_entity.id
_entity.type
_entity.pdbx_description
1 polymer ?
#
loop_
_entity_poly.entity_id
_entity_poly.type
_entity_poly.pdbx_seq_one_letter_code
_entity_poly.pdbx_strand_id
1 'polypeptide(L)'
;MTEWPPADPADASAVTQQRDELIAAVRDHAGQIAYQLARLQGGDYGSATIETDRAEWTVKYEGGDLEYLRYDPGRGDEVYVISTKQPPEPGALADALADYDAFVAERDRVLDRIREVCDRIARQYAPLFSAFVEAYNDHAAGLESDLERVEP
;
A
#
# COMPACT_ATOMS: atom_id res chain seq x y z
N MET A 1 5.20 61.22 -10.71
CA MET A 1 4.40 59.99 -10.61
C MET A 1 5.34 58.85 -10.87
N THR A 2 5.61 58.04 -9.84
CA THR A 2 6.55 56.92 -9.95
C THR A 2 5.89 55.85 -10.79
N GLU A 3 6.50 55.52 -11.92
CA GLU A 3 6.14 54.40 -12.80
C GLU A 3 6.36 53.08 -12.03
N TRP A 4 5.28 52.63 -11.41
CA TRP A 4 5.08 51.33 -10.78
C TRP A 4 5.13 50.24 -11.87
N PRO A 5 5.77 49.09 -11.61
CA PRO A 5 6.79 48.55 -12.50
C PRO A 5 6.26 48.10 -13.87
N PRO A 6 7.06 48.26 -14.96
CA PRO A 6 6.72 47.84 -16.32
C PRO A 6 7.07 46.37 -16.60
N ALA A 7 7.09 45.51 -15.58
CA ALA A 7 7.41 44.09 -15.73
C ALA A 7 6.14 43.26 -15.64
N ASP A 8 5.82 42.56 -16.73
CA ASP A 8 4.76 41.54 -16.74
C ASP A 8 5.16 40.45 -15.73
N PRO A 9 4.32 40.11 -14.73
CA PRO A 9 4.63 39.05 -13.79
C PRO A 9 4.95 37.75 -14.56
N ALA A 10 6.02 37.07 -14.16
CA ALA A 10 6.38 35.78 -14.75
C ALA A 10 5.18 34.82 -14.66
N ASP A 11 4.86 34.15 -15.77
CA ASP A 11 3.70 33.28 -15.86
C ASP A 11 3.86 32.05 -14.95
N ALA A 12 3.08 31.99 -13.88
CA ALA A 12 3.05 30.89 -12.92
C ALA A 12 2.31 29.64 -13.47
N SER A 13 1.70 29.73 -14.66
CA SER A 13 0.93 28.64 -15.27
C SER A 13 1.78 27.39 -15.49
N ALA A 14 3.00 27.54 -16.01
CA ALA A 14 3.90 26.42 -16.30
C ALA A 14 4.32 25.68 -15.02
N VAL A 15 4.58 26.40 -13.93
CA VAL A 15 4.93 25.80 -12.63
C VAL A 15 3.72 25.08 -12.02
N THR A 16 2.54 25.66 -12.16
CA THR A 16 1.28 25.06 -11.68
C THR A 16 0.96 23.79 -12.45
N GLN A 17 1.09 23.81 -13.78
CA GLN A 17 0.93 22.66 -14.66
C GLN A 17 1.87 21.51 -14.25
N GLN A 18 3.15 21.82 -14.05
CA GLN A 18 4.14 20.83 -13.63
C GLN A 18 3.82 20.22 -12.26
N ARG A 19 3.35 21.03 -11.31
CA ARG A 19 2.92 20.57 -9.98
C ARG A 19 1.71 19.64 -10.10
N ASP A 20 0.73 20.00 -10.90
CA ASP A 20 -0.51 19.22 -11.04
C ASP A 20 -0.23 17.87 -11.73
N GLU A 21 0.68 17.85 -12.71
CA GLU A 21 1.19 16.60 -13.31
C GLU A 21 1.90 15.71 -12.30
N LEU A 22 2.72 16.29 -11.42
CA LEU A 22 3.41 15.55 -10.36
C LEU A 22 2.43 14.98 -9.33
N ILE A 23 1.44 15.75 -8.91
CA ILE A 23 0.37 15.30 -8.01
C ILE A 23 -0.43 14.17 -8.67
N ALA A 24 -0.73 14.26 -9.97
CA ALA A 24 -1.41 13.20 -10.71
C ALA A 24 -0.59 11.90 -10.73
N ALA A 25 0.71 11.98 -11.01
CA ALA A 25 1.59 10.82 -11.00
C ALA A 25 1.67 10.16 -9.61
N VAL A 26 1.76 10.97 -8.55
CA VAL A 26 1.76 10.47 -7.16
C VAL A 26 0.42 9.84 -6.80
N ARG A 27 -0.70 10.43 -7.23
CA ARG A 27 -2.05 9.88 -7.04
C ARG A 27 -2.18 8.51 -7.71
N ASP A 28 -1.73 8.37 -8.95
CA ASP A 28 -1.82 7.12 -9.69
C ASP A 28 -1.00 6.01 -9.02
N HIS A 29 0.23 6.30 -8.60
CA HIS A 29 1.06 5.32 -7.92
C HIS A 29 0.51 4.98 -6.53
N ALA A 30 0.10 5.98 -5.74
CA ALA A 30 -0.50 5.74 -4.43
C ALA A 30 -1.85 4.98 -4.52
N GLY A 31 -2.61 5.18 -5.61
CA GLY A 31 -3.79 4.38 -5.93
C GLY A 31 -3.48 2.90 -6.13
N GLN A 32 -2.40 2.58 -6.84
CA GLN A 32 -1.95 1.19 -6.98
C GLN A 32 -1.55 0.58 -5.63
N ILE A 33 -0.92 1.36 -4.75
CA ILE A 33 -0.57 0.93 -3.38
C ILE A 33 -1.84 0.65 -2.57
N ALA A 34 -2.81 1.56 -2.59
CA ALA A 34 -4.09 1.40 -1.91
C ALA A 34 -4.81 0.11 -2.34
N TYR A 35 -4.88 -0.14 -3.64
CA TYR A 35 -5.47 -1.37 -4.19
C TYR A 35 -4.77 -2.63 -3.68
N GLN A 36 -3.43 -2.65 -3.68
CA GLN A 36 -2.65 -3.78 -3.18
C GLN A 36 -2.87 -4.01 -1.68
N LEU A 37 -2.93 -2.94 -0.88
CA LEU A 37 -3.21 -3.02 0.55
C LEU A 37 -4.61 -3.56 0.83
N ALA A 38 -5.62 -3.10 0.10
CA ALA A 38 -7.00 -3.61 0.22
C ALA A 38 -7.06 -5.13 -0.04
N ARG A 39 -6.31 -5.61 -1.03
CA ARG A 39 -6.20 -7.04 -1.35
C ARG A 39 -5.51 -7.85 -0.25
N LEU A 40 -4.53 -7.26 0.45
CA LEU A 40 -3.78 -7.92 1.52
C LEU A 40 -4.55 -7.95 2.85
N GLN A 41 -5.18 -6.84 3.23
CA GLN A 41 -5.84 -6.72 4.53
C GLN A 41 -7.25 -7.32 4.52
N GLY A 42 -7.91 -7.37 3.36
CA GLY A 42 -9.26 -7.90 3.22
C GLY A 42 -10.30 -6.94 3.81
N GLY A 43 -11.10 -6.32 2.94
CA GLY A 43 -12.18 -5.43 3.34
C GLY A 43 -12.24 -4.16 2.50
N ASP A 44 -13.40 -3.51 2.53
CA ASP A 44 -13.67 -2.32 1.72
C ASP A 44 -13.08 -1.06 2.35
N TYR A 45 -12.65 -1.07 3.61
CA TYR A 45 -12.06 0.09 4.27
C TYR A 45 -10.76 -0.30 4.95
N GLY A 46 -9.75 0.55 4.84
CA GLY A 46 -8.50 0.32 5.57
C GLY A 46 -7.61 1.53 5.63
N SER A 47 -6.55 1.41 6.40
CA SER A 47 -5.44 2.36 6.47
C SER A 47 -4.16 1.59 6.74
N ALA A 48 -3.09 1.97 6.07
CA ALA A 48 -1.75 1.48 6.37
C ALA A 48 -0.84 2.65 6.71
N THR A 49 0.01 2.44 7.70
CA THR A 49 1.05 3.37 8.11
C THR A 49 2.40 2.73 7.84
N ILE A 50 3.28 3.48 7.19
CA ILE A 50 4.67 3.10 6.92
C ILE A 50 5.56 4.20 7.49
N GLU A 51 6.47 3.81 8.37
CA GLU A 51 7.46 4.69 8.96
C GLU A 51 8.74 4.68 8.10
N THR A 52 9.30 5.86 7.88
CA THR A 52 10.62 6.08 7.30
C THR A 52 11.53 6.72 8.35
N ASP A 53 12.81 6.92 8.02
CA ASP A 53 13.74 7.65 8.88
C ASP A 53 13.32 9.12 9.11
N ARG A 54 12.51 9.70 8.21
CA ARG A 54 12.12 11.11 8.26
C ARG A 54 10.67 11.35 8.67
N ALA A 55 9.78 10.39 8.44
CA ALA A 55 8.36 10.63 8.55
C ALA A 55 7.52 9.37 8.69
N GLU A 56 6.26 9.57 9.01
CA GLU A 56 5.20 8.59 8.88
C GLU A 56 4.38 8.88 7.62
N TRP A 57 4.16 7.85 6.80
CA TRP A 57 3.26 7.89 5.65
C TRP A 57 2.01 7.07 5.92
N THR A 58 0.85 7.70 5.80
CA THR A 58 -0.45 7.03 5.93
C THR A 58 -1.14 6.94 4.58
N VAL A 59 -1.48 5.73 4.16
CA VAL A 59 -2.34 5.44 3.00
C VAL A 59 -3.71 5.07 3.51
N LYS A 60 -4.73 5.88 3.19
CA LYS A 60 -6.13 5.58 3.48
C LYS A 60 -6.85 5.18 2.21
N TYR A 61 -7.65 4.12 2.27
CA TYR A 61 -8.40 3.63 1.13
C TYR A 61 -9.81 3.16 1.49
N GLU A 62 -10.68 3.23 0.48
CA GLU A 62 -12.05 2.71 0.46
C GLU A 62 -12.30 2.01 -0.88
N GLY A 63 -12.85 0.80 -0.89
CA GLY A 63 -13.14 0.03 -2.11
C GLY A 63 -11.92 -0.34 -2.95
N GLY A 64 -10.70 -0.16 -2.43
CA GLY A 64 -9.45 -0.24 -3.17
C GLY A 64 -9.02 1.07 -3.84
N ASP A 65 -9.83 2.12 -3.76
CA ASP A 65 -9.51 3.46 -4.20
C ASP A 65 -8.81 4.26 -3.09
N LEU A 66 -7.83 5.08 -3.48
CA LEU A 66 -7.12 5.95 -2.56
C LEU A 66 -8.03 7.10 -2.11
N GLU A 67 -8.29 7.18 -0.80
CA GLU A 67 -8.99 8.33 -0.21
C GLU A 67 -8.03 9.49 0.04
N TYR A 68 -6.91 9.19 0.71
CA TYR A 68 -5.84 10.16 0.92
C TYR A 68 -4.48 9.49 1.11
N LEU A 69 -3.45 10.26 0.78
CA LEU A 69 -2.06 10.00 1.13
C LEU A 69 -1.59 11.14 2.03
N ARG A 70 -1.17 10.79 3.25
CA ARG A 70 -0.70 11.76 4.26
C ARG A 70 0.77 11.50 4.58
N TYR A 71 1.54 12.57 4.66
CA TYR A 71 2.90 12.63 5.13
C TYR A 71 2.93 13.38 6.47
N ASP A 72 3.48 12.77 7.51
CA ASP A 72 3.66 13.37 8.83
C ASP A 72 5.14 13.31 9.22
N PRO A 73 5.88 14.44 9.19
CA PRO A 73 7.29 14.47 9.55
C PRO A 73 7.54 14.34 11.07
N GLY A 74 6.48 14.24 11.90
CA GLY A 74 6.54 14.19 13.37
C GLY A 74 6.93 15.53 14.03
N ARG A 75 7.61 16.42 13.32
CA ARG A 75 7.78 17.84 13.65
C ARG A 75 7.49 18.71 12.43
N GLY A 76 6.54 19.62 12.59
CA GLY A 76 6.03 20.47 11.51
C GLY A 76 4.56 20.16 11.25
N ASP A 77 4.03 20.68 10.14
CA ASP A 77 2.66 20.44 9.74
C ASP A 77 2.56 19.14 8.92
N GLU A 78 1.53 18.34 9.19
CA GLU A 78 1.19 17.20 8.36
C GLU A 78 0.74 17.65 6.96
N VAL A 79 1.15 16.90 5.94
CA VAL A 79 0.89 17.22 4.54
C VAL A 79 -0.01 16.15 3.93
N TYR A 80 -1.21 16.54 3.54
CA TYR A 80 -2.09 15.70 2.75
C TYR A 80 -1.69 15.79 1.27
N VAL A 81 -0.67 15.02 0.89
CA VAL A 81 -0.09 15.00 -0.46
C VAL A 81 -1.17 14.74 -1.51
N ILE A 82 -2.02 13.74 -1.26
CA ILE A 82 -3.22 13.47 -2.04
C ILE A 82 -4.44 13.62 -1.13
N SER A 83 -5.36 14.51 -1.50
CA SER A 83 -6.63 14.74 -0.81
C SER A 83 -7.72 15.14 -1.80
N THR A 84 -8.98 14.96 -1.40
CA THR A 84 -10.15 15.48 -2.11
C THR A 84 -10.44 16.96 -1.81
N LYS A 85 -9.79 17.54 -0.78
CA LYS A 85 -10.08 18.90 -0.31
C LYS A 85 -9.29 19.98 -1.05
N GLN A 86 -7.97 19.97 -0.91
CA GLN A 86 -7.09 20.98 -1.51
C GLN A 86 -5.70 20.38 -1.76
N PRO A 87 -5.03 20.72 -2.88
CA PRO A 87 -3.64 20.34 -3.07
C PRO A 87 -2.72 21.01 -2.03
N PRO A 88 -1.60 20.36 -1.67
CA PRO A 88 -0.64 20.92 -0.73
C PRO A 88 0.08 22.16 -1.30
N GLU A 89 0.57 23.01 -0.40
CA GLU A 89 1.48 24.11 -0.76
C GLU A 89 2.77 23.55 -1.37
N PRO A 90 3.41 24.24 -2.36
CA PRO A 90 4.56 23.70 -3.09
C PRO A 90 5.74 23.28 -2.22
N GLY A 91 6.06 24.03 -1.16
CA GLY A 91 7.14 23.70 -0.24
C GLY A 91 6.86 22.43 0.55
N ALA A 92 5.65 22.32 1.10
CA ALA A 92 5.19 21.13 1.81
C ALA A 92 5.15 19.88 0.91
N LEU A 93 4.76 20.04 -0.36
CA LEU A 93 4.83 18.97 -1.35
C LEU A 93 6.27 18.55 -1.62
N ALA A 94 7.19 19.51 -1.79
CA ALA A 94 8.60 19.20 -2.05
C ALA A 94 9.24 18.44 -0.87
N ASP A 95 8.96 18.86 0.36
CA ASP A 95 9.45 18.19 1.57
C ASP A 95 8.94 16.76 1.67
N ALA A 96 7.65 16.54 1.40
CA ALA A 96 7.08 15.20 1.36
C ALA A 96 7.71 14.35 0.24
N LEU A 97 7.84 14.88 -0.97
CA LEU A 97 8.39 14.12 -2.10
C LEU A 97 9.87 13.78 -1.94
N ALA A 98 10.62 14.54 -1.14
CA ALA A 98 12.00 14.19 -0.78
C ALA A 98 12.11 12.90 0.04
N ASP A 99 11.02 12.46 0.69
CA ASP A 99 10.95 11.20 1.46
C ASP A 99 10.17 10.09 0.75
N TYR A 100 9.47 10.40 -0.35
CA TYR A 100 8.55 9.46 -1.00
C TYR A 100 9.23 8.16 -1.48
N ASP A 101 10.47 8.23 -1.97
CA ASP A 101 11.23 7.04 -2.37
C ASP A 101 11.55 6.13 -1.17
N ALA A 102 11.82 6.71 0.01
CA ALA A 102 12.02 5.93 1.23
C ALA A 102 10.73 5.24 1.66
N PHE A 103 9.59 5.92 1.57
CA PHE A 103 8.28 5.31 1.80
C PHE A 103 8.03 4.09 0.89
N VAL A 104 8.28 4.23 -0.41
CA VAL A 104 8.11 3.13 -1.37
C VAL A 104 9.07 1.97 -1.06
N ALA A 105 10.31 2.26 -0.71
CA ALA A 105 11.28 1.24 -0.35
C ALA A 105 10.92 0.51 0.95
N GLU A 106 10.40 1.19 1.97
CA GLU A 106 9.94 0.56 3.20
C GLU A 106 8.69 -0.30 2.98
N ARG A 107 7.75 0.15 2.14
CA ARG A 107 6.62 -0.68 1.69
C ARG A 107 7.10 -2.00 1.10
N ASP A 108 8.07 -1.94 0.18
CA ASP A 108 8.57 -3.14 -0.51
C ASP A 108 9.25 -4.10 0.46
N ARG A 109 10.01 -3.57 1.43
CA ARG A 109 10.57 -4.38 2.53
C ARG A 109 9.49 -5.06 3.38
N VAL A 110 8.37 -4.37 3.65
CA VAL A 110 7.23 -4.97 4.37
C VAL A 110 6.60 -6.10 3.54
N LEU A 111 6.42 -5.91 2.23
CA LEU A 111 5.89 -6.95 1.34
C LEU A 111 6.81 -8.17 1.27
N ASP A 112 8.12 -7.95 1.16
CA ASP A 112 9.10 -9.03 1.18
C ASP A 112 9.05 -9.82 2.50
N ARG A 113 8.93 -9.12 3.64
CA ARG A 113 8.75 -9.76 4.95
C ARG A 113 7.48 -10.60 5.01
N ILE A 114 6.36 -10.10 4.48
CA ILE A 114 5.10 -10.86 4.42
C ILE A 114 5.29 -12.13 3.58
N ARG A 115 5.94 -12.03 2.42
CA ARG A 115 6.24 -13.18 1.55
C ARG A 115 7.07 -14.23 2.29
N GLU A 116 8.12 -13.82 2.98
CA GLU A 116 8.97 -14.74 3.76
C GLU A 116 8.20 -15.47 4.87
N VAL A 117 7.26 -14.78 5.53
CA VAL A 117 6.38 -15.40 6.53
C VAL A 117 5.47 -16.43 5.87
N CYS A 118 4.84 -16.09 4.75
CA CYS A 118 4.00 -17.01 3.99
C CYS A 118 4.77 -18.25 3.52
N ASP A 119 5.97 -18.07 2.96
CA ASP A 119 6.83 -19.17 2.51
C ASP A 119 7.23 -20.10 3.66
N ARG A 120 7.50 -19.53 4.84
CA ARG A 120 7.80 -20.29 6.04
C ARG A 120 6.61 -21.12 6.50
N ILE A 121 5.42 -20.53 6.53
CA ILE A 121 4.17 -21.23 6.86
C ILE A 121 3.95 -22.37 5.86
N ALA A 122 4.04 -22.11 4.57
CA ALA A 122 3.88 -23.14 3.54
C ALA A 122 4.86 -24.29 3.75
N ARG A 123 6.15 -24.01 3.98
CA ARG A 123 7.17 -25.04 4.23
C ARG A 123 6.90 -25.86 5.49
N GLN A 124 6.41 -25.23 6.55
CA GLN A 124 6.15 -25.89 7.83
C GLN A 124 4.91 -26.78 7.80
N TYR A 125 3.83 -26.31 7.15
CA TYR A 125 2.51 -26.93 7.27
C TYR A 125 2.11 -27.76 6.05
N ALA A 126 2.65 -27.50 4.85
CA ALA A 126 2.31 -28.29 3.67
C ALA A 126 2.61 -29.79 3.85
N PRO A 127 3.77 -30.22 4.40
CA PRO A 127 4.03 -31.64 4.63
C PRO A 127 3.06 -32.28 5.64
N LEU A 128 2.64 -31.52 6.66
CA LEU A 128 1.69 -32.02 7.67
C LEU A 128 0.31 -32.27 7.06
N PHE A 129 -0.14 -31.38 6.16
CA PHE A 129 -1.39 -31.57 5.43
C PHE A 129 -1.32 -32.79 4.51
N SER A 130 -0.23 -32.96 3.76
CA SER A 130 -0.04 -34.14 2.90
C SER A 130 -0.05 -35.44 3.70
N ALA A 131 0.68 -35.50 4.81
CA ALA A 131 0.71 -36.68 5.67
C ALA A 131 -0.67 -36.98 6.29
N PHE A 132 -1.43 -35.95 6.67
CA PHE A 132 -2.80 -36.11 7.14
C PHE A 132 -3.71 -36.70 6.05
N VAL A 133 -3.65 -36.18 4.83
CA VAL A 133 -4.45 -36.67 3.70
C VAL A 133 -4.10 -38.12 3.37
N GLU A 134 -2.81 -38.48 3.37
CA GLU A 134 -2.37 -39.87 3.18
C GLU A 134 -2.94 -40.78 4.27
N ALA A 135 -2.77 -40.42 5.55
CA ALA A 135 -3.29 -41.22 6.67
C ALA A 135 -4.83 -41.35 6.64
N TYR A 136 -5.54 -40.28 6.26
CA TYR A 136 -6.99 -40.30 6.11
C TYR A 136 -7.44 -41.24 4.99
N ASN A 137 -6.78 -41.17 3.83
CA ASN A 137 -7.09 -42.03 2.70
C ASN A 137 -6.81 -43.50 3.01
N ASP A 138 -5.70 -43.82 3.68
CA ASP A 138 -5.39 -45.17 4.14
C ASP A 138 -6.46 -45.70 5.11
N HIS A 139 -6.91 -44.85 6.04
CA HIS A 139 -7.99 -45.19 6.97
C HIS A 139 -9.33 -45.45 6.25
N ALA A 140 -9.70 -44.58 5.31
CA ALA A 140 -10.91 -44.74 4.50
C ALA A 140 -10.88 -46.02 3.66
N ALA A 141 -9.76 -46.34 3.02
CA ALA A 141 -9.59 -47.59 2.27
C ALA A 141 -9.70 -48.83 3.18
N GLY A 142 -9.21 -48.74 4.42
CA GLY A 142 -9.42 -49.77 5.43
C GLY A 142 -10.90 -50.01 5.75
N LEU A 143 -11.66 -48.93 6.00
CA LEU A 143 -13.10 -49.02 6.27
C LEU A 143 -13.89 -49.58 5.09
N GLU A 144 -13.55 -49.20 3.86
CA GLU A 144 -14.17 -49.73 2.64
C GLU A 144 -13.93 -51.24 2.52
N SER A 145 -12.67 -51.68 2.72
CA SER A 145 -12.32 -53.10 2.68
C SER A 145 -13.02 -53.92 3.76
N ASP A 146 -13.22 -53.35 4.95
CA ASP A 146 -13.98 -54.01 6.00
C ASP A 146 -15.46 -54.10 5.64
N LEU A 147 -16.06 -53.04 5.10
CA LEU A 147 -17.47 -53.02 4.64
C LEU A 147 -17.74 -54.11 3.58
N GLU A 148 -16.87 -54.22 2.57
CA GLU A 148 -16.94 -55.26 1.53
C GLU A 148 -16.87 -56.68 2.08
N ARG A 149 -16.26 -56.89 3.26
CA ARG A 149 -16.23 -58.21 3.91
C ARG A 149 -17.51 -58.54 4.66
N VAL A 150 -18.33 -57.55 5.02
CA VAL A 150 -19.57 -57.76 5.79
C VAL A 150 -20.82 -57.73 4.89
N GLU A 151 -20.77 -57.09 3.72
CA GLU A 151 -21.82 -57.17 2.71
C GLU A 151 -21.57 -58.36 1.75
N PRO A 152 -22.50 -59.33 1.61
CA PRO A 152 -22.34 -60.54 0.79
C PRO A 152 -22.52 -60.35 -0.71
#